data_AF-A6ML82-F1
#
_entry.id   AF-A6ML82-F1
#
_cell.length_a   1.000
_cell.length_b   1.000
_cell.length_c   1.000
_cell.angle_alpha   90.00
_cell.angle_beta   90.00
_cell.angle_gamma   90.00
#
_symmetry.space_group_name_H-M   'P 1'
#
loop_
_entity.id
_entity.type
_entity.pdbx_description
1 polymer ?
#
loop_
_entity_poly.entity_id
_entity_poly.type
_entity_poly.pdbx_seq_one_letter_code
_entity_poly.pdbx_strand_id
1 'polypeptide(L)' 'NLGEKLTDEEVDEMIREADIDGDGQVNYEEFVQMMTAK' A
#
# COMPACT_ATOMS: atom_id res chain seq x y z
N ASN A 1 12.96 5.63 13.63
CA ASN A 1 11.92 6.44 14.30
C ASN A 1 10.60 6.15 13.62
N LEU A 2 9.63 5.51 14.29
CA LEU A 2 8.26 5.42 13.73
C LEU A 2 7.63 6.81 13.82
N GLY A 3 7.47 7.49 12.68
CA GLY A 3 6.92 8.84 12.62
C GLY A 3 7.63 9.81 11.68
N GLU A 4 8.53 9.33 10.82
CA GLU A 4 8.98 10.13 9.67
C GLU A 4 7.81 10.28 8.69
N LYS A 5 7.57 11.51 8.21
CA LYS A 5 6.58 11.74 7.17
C LYS A 5 7.11 11.06 5.92
N LEU A 6 6.39 10.06 5.44
CA LEU A 6 6.64 9.51 4.11
C LEU A 6 6.49 10.63 3.10
N THR A 7 7.35 10.63 2.08
CA THR A 7 7.14 11.51 0.93
C THR A 7 5.93 11.02 0.14
N ASP A 8 5.34 11.91 -0.66
CA ASP A 8 4.21 11.53 -1.52
C ASP A 8 4.63 10.38 -2.46
N GLU A 9 5.88 10.39 -2.92
CA GLU A 9 6.45 9.32 -3.75
C GLU A 9 6.53 7.97 -3.02
N GLU A 10 6.92 7.96 -1.74
CA GLU A 10 6.98 6.73 -0.94
C GLU A 10 5.57 6.17 -0.68
N VAL A 11 4.58 7.04 -0.47
CA VAL A 11 3.17 6.64 -0.34
C VAL A 11 2.67 6.07 -1.66
N ASP A 12 2.97 6.72 -2.79
CA ASP A 12 2.59 6.24 -4.13
C ASP A 12 3.24 4.92 -4.48
N GLU A 13 4.49 4.67 -4.05
CA GLU A 13 5.15 3.38 -4.17
C GLU A 13 4.43 2.30 -3.36
N MET A 14 4.10 2.58 -2.09
CA MET A 14 3.36 1.64 -1.24
C MET A 14 1.99 1.30 -1.82
N ILE A 15 1.26 2.28 -2.37
CA ILE A 15 -0.05 2.05 -2.98
C ILE A 15 0.10 1.21 -4.25
N ARG A 16 1.07 1.53 -5.13
CA ARG A 16 1.28 0.76 -6.37
C ARG A 16 1.67 -0.71 -6.13
N GLU A 17 2.35 -1.01 -5.03
CA GLU A 17 2.67 -2.39 -4.67
C GLU A 17 1.48 -3.15 -4.06
N ALA A 18 0.53 -2.41 -3.48
CA ALA A 18 -0.62 -2.92 -2.76
C ALA A 18 -1.88 -3.09 -3.64
N ASP A 19 -2.04 -2.19 -4.60
CA ASP A 19 -3.15 -2.11 -5.54
C ASP A 19 -3.01 -3.18 -6.63
N ILE A 20 -3.78 -4.26 -6.49
CA ILE A 20 -3.70 -5.43 -7.37
C ILE A 20 -4.61 -5.24 -8.58
N ASP A 21 -5.74 -4.55 -8.42
CA ASP A 21 -6.73 -4.34 -9.46
C ASP A 21 -6.50 -3.08 -10.32
N GLY A 22 -5.64 -2.17 -9.87
CA GLY A 22 -5.19 -0.98 -10.57
C GLY A 22 -6.18 0.19 -10.49
N ASP A 23 -7.07 0.22 -9.50
CA ASP A 23 -8.06 1.30 -9.32
C ASP A 23 -7.48 2.54 -8.59
N GLY A 24 -6.22 2.46 -8.16
CA GLY A 24 -5.50 3.52 -7.45
C GLY A 24 -5.82 3.60 -5.96
N GLN A 25 -6.52 2.61 -5.41
CA GLN A 25 -6.85 2.49 -3.99
C GLN A 25 -6.43 1.10 -3.49
N VAL A 26 -6.45 0.95 -2.16
CA VAL A 26 -6.22 -0.35 -1.52
C VAL A 26 -7.49 -0.70 -0.77
N ASN A 27 -8.23 -1.67 -1.29
CA ASN A 27 -9.44 -2.16 -0.66
C ASN A 27 -9.12 -3.18 0.44
N TYR A 28 -10.16 -3.59 1.19
CA TYR A 28 -9.98 -4.50 2.33
C TYR A 28 -9.37 -5.86 1.92
N GLU A 29 -9.75 -6.39 0.77
CA GLU A 29 -9.27 -7.68 0.30
C GLU A 29 -7.79 -7.62 -0.08
N GLU A 30 -7.38 -6.56 -0.78
CA GLU A 30 -5.98 -6.29 -1.12
C GLU A 30 -5.12 -6.10 0.13
N PHE A 31 -5.61 -5.35 1.12
CA PHE A 31 -4.94 -5.20 2.41
C PHE A 31 -4.74 -6.55 3.11
N VAL A 32 -5.75 -7.41 3.15
CA VAL A 32 -5.64 -8.74 3.76
C VAL A 32 -4.65 -9.61 2.97
N GLN A 33 -4.67 -9.56 1.65
CA GLN A 33 -3.71 -10.29 0.82
C GLN A 33 -2.27 -9.85 1.09
N MET A 34 -2.00 -8.54 1.17
CA MET A 34 -0.68 -8.04 1.55
C MET A 34 -0.21 -8.55 2.92
N MET A 35 -1.11 -8.56 3.90
CA MET A 35 -0.77 -8.95 5.28
C MET A 35 -0.63 -10.47 5.45
N THR A 36 -1.26 -11.26 4.59
CA THR A 36 -1.22 -12.74 4.62
C THR A 36 -0.21 -13.35 3.64
N ALA A 37 0.30 -12.57 2.68
CA ALA A 37 1.36 -12.98 1.75
C ALA A 37 2.77 -13.05 2.41
N LYS A 38 2.85 -12.93 3.74
CA LYS A 38 4.08 -13.09 4.54
C LYS A 38 3.91 -14.09 5.67
#